data_AF-A0A0C3RZ46-F1
#
_entry.id   AF-A0A0C3RZ46-F1
#
_cell.length_a   1.000
_cell.length_b   1.000
_cell.length_c   1.000
_cell.angle_alpha   90.00
_cell.angle_beta   90.00
_cell.angle_gamma   90.00
#
_symmetry.space_group_name_H-M   'P 1'
#
loop_
_entity.id
_entity.type
_entity.pdbx_description
1 polymer ?
#
loop_
_entity_poly.entity_id
_entity_poly.type
_entity_poly.pdbx_seq_one_letter_code
_entity_poly.pdbx_strand_id
1 'polypeptide(L)'
;MDVLFGLALPYKAPESSVGAYLWRKRLWFETTFALSMMQPWEKLVLLVGLTSCFVLFGTAGYLYLPDHIAFVAGRAKYYLLGQENPDATVAQSIQRLVASWSWNETGTRVASVTEL
;
A
#
# COMPACT_ATOMS: atom_id res chain seq x y z
N MET A 1 -21.88 -34.88 5.59
CA MET A 1 -21.76 -33.48 6.04
C MET A 1 -20.39 -33.02 5.61
N ASP A 2 -20.20 -32.60 4.34
CA ASP A 2 -18.87 -32.22 3.83
C ASP A 2 -19.02 -31.17 2.74
N VAL A 3 -19.33 -29.93 3.13
CA VAL A 3 -19.40 -28.78 2.22
C VAL A 3 -18.51 -27.62 2.68
N LEU A 4 -17.66 -27.84 3.69
CA LEU A 4 -16.79 -26.79 4.24
C LEU A 4 -15.49 -26.59 3.42
N PHE A 5 -15.11 -27.57 2.58
CA PHE A 5 -13.95 -27.48 1.68
C PHE A 5 -14.26 -27.95 0.25
N GLY A 6 -15.48 -27.68 -0.22
CA GLY A 6 -15.94 -27.95 -1.57
C GLY A 6 -16.48 -26.68 -2.22
N LEU A 7 -15.65 -25.66 -2.40
CA LEU A 7 -16.03 -24.46 -3.17
C LEU A 7 -16.13 -24.82 -4.66
N ALA A 8 -17.25 -25.45 -5.03
CA ALA A 8 -17.71 -25.55 -6.41
C ALA A 8 -18.15 -24.15 -6.88
N LEU A 9 -17.19 -23.26 -7.06
CA LEU A 9 -17.42 -22.03 -7.80
C LEU A 9 -17.40 -22.40 -9.29
N PRO A 10 -18.42 -22.00 -10.06
CA PRO A 10 -18.40 -22.22 -11.50
C PRO A 10 -17.12 -21.59 -12.07
N TYR A 11 -16.45 -22.28 -13.01
CA TYR A 11 -15.31 -21.75 -13.78
C TYR A 11 -15.72 -20.60 -14.73
N LYS A 12 -16.83 -19.91 -14.44
CA LYS A 12 -17.30 -18.74 -15.16
C LYS A 12 -17.01 -17.53 -14.29
N ALA A 13 -16.21 -16.60 -14.80
CA ALA A 13 -15.98 -15.33 -14.13
C ALA A 13 -17.36 -14.65 -13.88
N PRO A 14 -17.62 -14.13 -12.67
CA PRO A 14 -18.86 -13.43 -12.37
C PRO A 14 -18.98 -12.17 -13.23
N GLU A 15 -20.19 -11.80 -13.60
CA GLU A 15 -20.46 -10.72 -14.58
C GLU A 15 -20.19 -9.31 -14.03
N SER A 16 -19.93 -9.18 -12.73
CA SER A 16 -19.52 -7.93 -12.10
C SER A 16 -18.03 -7.66 -12.33
N SER A 17 -17.67 -6.41 -12.65
CA SER A 17 -16.28 -6.01 -12.91
C SER A 17 -15.36 -6.27 -11.72
N VAL A 18 -15.85 -6.05 -10.49
CA VAL A 18 -15.11 -6.33 -9.25
C VAL A 18 -14.95 -7.84 -9.03
N GLY A 19 -15.98 -8.62 -9.32
CA GLY A 19 -15.93 -10.07 -9.19
C GLY A 19 -14.94 -10.70 -10.19
N ALA A 20 -14.92 -10.22 -11.44
CA ALA A 20 -13.98 -10.67 -12.45
C ALA A 20 -12.51 -10.40 -12.06
N TYR A 21 -12.25 -9.24 -11.43
CA TYR A 21 -10.92 -8.89 -10.94
C TYR A 21 -10.46 -9.81 -9.81
N LEU A 22 -11.31 -10.03 -8.80
CA LEU A 22 -11.00 -10.92 -7.67
C LEU A 22 -10.81 -12.37 -8.14
N TRP A 23 -11.62 -12.83 -9.09
CA TRP A 23 -11.46 -14.13 -9.72
C TRP A 23 -10.09 -14.28 -10.40
N ARG A 24 -9.65 -13.27 -11.16
CA ARG A 24 -8.35 -13.28 -11.83
C ARG A 24 -7.18 -13.27 -10.85
N LYS A 25 -7.27 -12.49 -9.77
CA LYS A 25 -6.23 -12.46 -8.72
C LYS A 25 -6.13 -13.79 -7.99
N ARG A 26 -7.27 -14.42 -7.71
CA ARG A 26 -7.31 -15.75 -7.13
C ARG A 26 -6.70 -16.80 -8.06
N LEU A 27 -7.08 -16.84 -9.34
CA LEU A 27 -6.51 -17.79 -10.29
C LEU A 27 -4.99 -17.62 -10.41
N TRP A 28 -4.52 -16.37 -10.52
CA TRP A 28 -3.10 -16.09 -10.60
C TRP A 28 -2.35 -16.63 -9.39
N PHE A 29 -2.90 -16.43 -8.18
CA PHE A 29 -2.33 -16.96 -6.95
C PHE A 29 -2.38 -18.50 -6.89
N GLU A 30 -3.47 -19.12 -7.36
CA GLU A 30 -3.60 -20.58 -7.45
C GLU A 30 -2.59 -21.20 -8.44
N THR A 31 -2.32 -20.53 -9.56
CA THR A 31 -1.33 -20.97 -10.56
C THR A 31 0.11 -20.77 -10.10
N THR A 32 0.47 -19.62 -9.52
CA THR A 32 1.86 -19.33 -9.15
C THR A 32 2.36 -20.24 -8.02
N PHE A 33 1.49 -20.62 -7.10
CA PHE A 33 1.83 -21.48 -5.97
C PHE A 33 1.41 -22.94 -6.17
N ALA A 34 0.96 -23.32 -7.37
CA ALA A 34 0.46 -24.67 -7.68
C ALA A 34 -0.54 -25.22 -6.65
N LEU A 35 -1.37 -24.32 -6.08
CA LEU A 35 -2.29 -24.62 -4.98
C LEU A 35 -3.41 -25.59 -5.38
N SER A 36 -3.56 -25.88 -6.67
CA SER A 36 -4.50 -26.87 -7.19
C SER A 36 -4.09 -28.31 -6.90
N MET A 37 -2.81 -28.57 -6.61
CA MET A 37 -2.29 -29.92 -6.35
C MET A 37 -2.08 -30.21 -4.86
N MET A 38 -2.22 -29.19 -4.01
CA MET A 38 -1.85 -29.25 -2.60
C MET A 38 -3.07 -29.55 -1.72
N GLN A 39 -2.87 -30.25 -0.60
CA GLN A 39 -3.99 -30.60 0.27
C GLN A 39 -4.63 -29.32 0.88
N PRO A 40 -5.95 -29.30 1.13
CA PRO A 40 -6.63 -28.11 1.65
C PRO A 40 -6.04 -27.57 2.96
N TRP A 41 -5.51 -28.45 3.82
CA TRP A 41 -4.90 -28.06 5.08
C TRP A 41 -3.51 -27.43 4.88
N GLU A 42 -2.69 -27.94 3.95
CA GLU A 42 -1.37 -27.38 3.61
C GLU A 42 -1.51 -25.97 3.04
N LYS A 43 -2.58 -25.73 2.26
CA LYS A 43 -2.89 -24.41 1.68
C LYS A 43 -3.15 -23.38 2.78
N LEU A 44 -3.80 -23.79 3.86
CA LEU A 44 -4.06 -22.93 5.00
C LEU A 44 -2.74 -22.56 5.70
N VAL A 45 -1.85 -23.53 5.93
CA VAL A 45 -0.54 -23.28 6.57
C VAL A 45 0.32 -22.33 5.74
N LEU A 46 0.42 -22.54 4.43
CA LEU A 46 1.18 -21.65 3.54
C LEU A 46 0.60 -20.23 3.49
N LEU A 47 -0.73 -20.10 3.41
CA LEU A 47 -1.37 -18.79 3.35
C LEU A 47 -1.15 -18.00 4.64
N VAL A 48 -1.27 -18.66 5.80
CA VAL A 48 -1.01 -18.03 7.11
C VAL A 48 0.47 -17.63 7.23
N GLY A 49 1.39 -18.52 6.86
CA GLY A 49 2.82 -18.23 6.90
C GLY A 49 3.22 -17.07 5.98
N LEU A 50 2.73 -17.07 4.73
CA LEU A 50 3.00 -16.01 3.76
C LEU A 50 2.41 -14.67 4.23
N THR A 51 1.17 -14.68 4.72
CA THR A 51 0.52 -13.47 5.23
C THR A 51 1.26 -12.94 6.46
N SER A 52 1.67 -13.80 7.37
CA SER A 52 2.49 -13.43 8.54
C SER A 52 3.80 -12.77 8.11
N CYS A 53 4.51 -13.36 7.13
CA CYS A 53 5.73 -12.79 6.57
C CYS A 53 5.48 -11.41 5.95
N PHE A 54 4.42 -11.25 5.15
CA PHE A 54 4.05 -9.97 4.55
C PHE A 54 3.67 -8.91 5.59
N VAL A 55 2.97 -9.29 6.66
CA VAL A 55 2.62 -8.37 7.75
C VAL A 55 3.87 -7.95 8.51
N LEU A 56 4.77 -8.87 8.82
CA LEU A 56 6.06 -8.56 9.46
C LEU A 56 6.88 -7.62 8.58
N PHE A 57 7.00 -7.94 7.29
CA PHE A 57 7.75 -7.13 6.34
C PHE A 57 7.12 -5.75 6.13
N GLY A 58 5.79 -5.68 6.05
CA GLY A 58 5.05 -4.43 5.96
C GLY A 58 5.21 -3.57 7.21
N THR A 59 5.17 -4.17 8.40
CA THR A 59 5.36 -3.47 9.67
C THR A 59 6.80 -3.01 9.83
N ALA A 60 7.77 -3.87 9.51
CA ALA A 60 9.19 -3.51 9.51
C ALA A 60 9.48 -2.38 8.51
N GLY A 61 8.95 -2.47 7.29
CA GLY A 61 9.02 -1.41 6.29
C GLY A 61 8.39 -0.12 6.79
N TYR A 62 7.17 -0.16 7.33
CA TYR A 62 6.50 1.05 7.82
C TYR A 62 7.28 1.74 8.95
N LEU A 63 7.89 0.98 9.86
CA LEU A 63 8.63 1.54 10.99
C LEU A 63 10.06 1.98 10.61
N TYR A 64 10.73 1.25 9.72
CA TYR A 64 12.16 1.44 9.42
C TYR A 64 12.41 2.34 8.20
N LEU A 65 11.58 2.22 7.16
CA LEU A 65 11.76 2.93 5.90
C LEU A 65 11.73 4.47 6.02
N PRO A 66 10.85 5.11 6.83
CA PRO A 66 10.84 6.58 6.90
C PRO A 66 12.13 7.15 7.50
N ASP A 67 12.65 6.52 8.55
CA ASP A 67 13.90 6.95 9.21
C ASP A 67 15.10 6.80 8.25
N HIS A 68 15.16 5.69 7.52
CA HIS A 68 16.22 5.45 6.55
C HIS A 68 16.17 6.39 5.34
N ILE A 69 14.99 6.71 4.83
CA ILE A 69 14.86 7.70 3.75
C ILE A 69 15.31 9.08 4.23
N ALA A 70 15.01 9.46 5.48
CA ALA A 70 15.49 10.71 6.08
C ALA A 70 17.02 10.85 6.00
N PHE A 71 17.68 9.79 6.46
CA PHE A 71 19.13 9.74 6.56
C PHE A 71 19.79 9.84 5.17
N VAL A 72 19.30 9.06 4.21
CA VAL A 72 19.83 9.07 2.84
C VAL A 72 19.53 10.40 2.14
N ALA A 73 18.34 10.98 2.34
CA ALA A 73 17.96 12.27 1.77
C ALA A 73 18.84 13.42 2.30
N GLY A 74 19.18 13.42 3.59
CA GLY A 74 20.10 14.39 4.17
C GLY A 74 21.48 14.35 3.50
N ARG A 75 22.02 13.15 3.29
CA ARG A 75 23.31 12.97 2.59
C ARG A 75 23.21 13.35 1.12
N ALA A 76 22.15 12.95 0.42
CA ALA A 76 21.92 13.34 -0.97
C ALA A 76 21.83 14.86 -1.14
N LYS A 77 21.15 15.55 -0.22
CA LYS A 77 21.07 17.01 -0.19
C LYS A 77 22.44 17.66 0.03
N TYR A 78 23.26 17.11 0.93
CA TYR A 78 24.62 17.58 1.15
C TYR A 78 25.45 17.52 -0.14
N TYR A 79 25.41 16.39 -0.85
CA TYR A 79 26.18 16.23 -2.09
C TYR A 79 25.64 17.08 -3.25
N LEU A 80 24.32 17.30 -3.32
CA LEU A 80 23.71 18.04 -4.44
C LEU A 80 23.73 19.57 -4.25
N LEU A 81 23.51 20.05 -3.02
CA LEU A 81 23.28 21.47 -2.75
C LEU A 81 24.39 22.12 -1.90
N GLY A 82 25.31 21.34 -1.34
CA GLY A 82 26.40 21.84 -0.49
C GLY A 82 25.93 22.53 0.80
N GLN A 83 24.63 22.47 1.13
CA GLN A 83 24.05 23.10 2.31
C GLN A 83 23.77 22.05 3.39
N GLU A 84 24.56 22.12 4.46
CA GLU A 84 24.30 21.42 5.72
C GLU A 84 23.11 22.11 6.40
N ASN A 85 21.92 21.53 6.29
CA ASN A 85 20.77 21.98 7.06
C ASN A 85 20.38 20.85 8.01
N PRO A 86 20.82 20.90 9.28
CA PRO A 86 20.86 19.73 10.16
C PRO A 86 19.50 19.19 10.62
N ASP A 87 18.38 19.92 10.46
CA ASP A 87 17.16 19.60 11.24
C ASP A 87 15.85 19.47 10.43
N ALA A 88 15.92 19.19 9.12
CA ALA A 88 14.69 18.90 8.37
C ALA A 88 14.24 17.45 8.62
N THR A 89 13.53 17.23 9.73
CA THR A 89 12.86 15.95 10.01
C THR A 89 11.93 15.56 8.86
N VAL A 90 11.77 14.25 8.60
CA VAL A 90 10.87 13.74 7.54
C VAL A 90 9.45 14.28 7.70
N ALA A 91 9.00 14.45 8.93
CA ALA A 91 7.72 15.07 9.22
C ALA A 91 7.62 16.48 8.62
N GLN A 92 8.65 17.31 8.76
CA GLN A 92 8.69 18.65 8.18
C GLN A 92 8.82 18.64 6.66
N SER A 93 9.54 17.68 6.07
CA SER A 93 9.64 17.57 4.60
C SER A 93 8.33 17.07 3.98
N ILE A 94 7.65 16.13 4.62
CA ILE A 94 6.29 15.70 4.26
C ILE A 94 5.32 16.86 4.44
N GLN A 95 5.36 17.60 5.55
CA GLN A 95 4.51 18.76 5.76
C GLN A 95 4.73 19.84 4.70
N ARG A 96 5.98 20.11 4.29
CA ARG A 96 6.28 21.05 3.20
C ARG A 96 5.76 20.56 1.85
N LEU A 97 5.91 19.26 1.56
CA LEU A 97 5.32 18.67 0.37
C LEU A 97 3.79 18.79 0.41
N VAL A 98 3.14 18.30 1.46
CA VAL A 98 1.69 18.37 1.64
C VAL A 98 1.19 19.83 1.57
N ALA A 99 1.90 20.77 2.20
CA ALA A 99 1.60 22.20 2.11
C ALA A 99 1.78 22.75 0.68
N SER A 100 2.75 22.25 -0.09
CA SER A 100 2.89 22.60 -1.51
C SER A 100 1.75 22.06 -2.39
N TRP A 101 1.08 20.98 -1.94
CA TRP A 101 -0.12 20.43 -2.58
C TRP A 101 -1.42 21.06 -2.07
N SER A 102 -1.35 22.02 -1.13
CA SER A 102 -2.51 22.80 -0.71
C SER A 102 -2.97 23.69 -1.86
N TRP A 103 -4.13 23.38 -2.43
CA TRP A 103 -4.76 24.19 -3.47
C TRP A 103 -5.06 25.58 -2.91
N ASN A 104 -4.58 26.61 -3.61
CA ASN A 104 -4.74 28.02 -3.24
C ASN A 104 -6.20 28.34 -2.88
N GLU A 105 -6.47 28.64 -1.60
CA GLU A 105 -7.77 28.99 -1.00
C GLU A 105 -8.33 30.33 -1.51
N THR A 106 -8.13 30.64 -2.78
CA THR A 106 -8.59 31.89 -3.42
C THR A 106 -10.11 31.98 -3.48
N GLY A 107 -10.83 30.85 -3.44
CA GLY A 107 -12.29 30.82 -3.60
C GLY A 107 -13.09 31.30 -2.37
N THR A 108 -12.56 31.12 -1.15
CA THR A 108 -13.27 31.47 0.09
C THR A 108 -13.19 32.97 0.42
N ARG A 109 -12.17 33.67 -0.11
CA ARG A 109 -12.00 35.12 0.10
C ARG A 109 -12.89 35.97 -0.82
N VAL A 110 -13.41 35.42 -1.91
CA VAL A 110 -14.32 36.16 -2.80
C VAL A 110 -15.74 36.21 -2.22
N ALA A 111 -16.17 35.15 -1.53
CA ALA A 111 -17.50 35.09 -0.92
C ALA A 111 -17.71 36.14 0.19
N SER A 112 -16.66 36.51 0.93
CA SER A 112 -16.75 37.53 1.98
C SER A 112 -16.63 38.98 1.49
N VAL A 113 -16.17 39.21 0.25
CA VAL A 113 -16.10 40.55 -0.37
C VAL A 113 -17.42 40.92 -1.04
N THR A 114 -18.25 39.93 -1.42
CA THR A 114 -19.56 40.14 -2.03
C THR A 114 -20.69 40.42 -1.03
N GLU A 115 -20.41 40.45 0.28
CA GLU A 115 -21.38 40.78 1.34
C GLU A 115 -21.26 42.23 1.89
N LEU A 116 -20.60 43.14 1.15
CA LEU A 116 -20.58 44.59 1.43
C LEU A 116 -21.24 45.37 0.28
#